data_AF-A0A453DSD1-F1
#
_entry.id   AF-A0A453DSD1-F1
#
_cell.length_a   1.000
_cell.length_b   1.000
_cell.length_c   1.000
_cell.angle_alpha   90.00
_cell.angle_beta   90.00
_cell.angle_gamma   90.00
#
_symmetry.space_group_name_H-M   'P 1'
#
loop_
_entity.id
_entity.type
_entity.pdbx_description
1 polymer ?
#
loop_
_entity_poly.entity_id
_entity_poly.type
_entity_poly.pdbx_seq_one_letter_code
_entity_poly.pdbx_strand_id
1 'polypeptide(L)'
;MDSSNSNKRRGEAPREGDRWMDVRILKETLDCTVCFEHFSTEIYQCSVGHFICSSCRDKILDKKCPTCSIKTSFNHCFGMEHVVRSVAFPCSNAKYGCREGHAHWRT
;
A
#
# COMPACT_ATOMS: atom_id res chain seq x y z
N MET A 1 28.10 4.38 23.74
CA MET A 1 26.95 3.56 24.13
C MET A 1 25.80 3.98 23.23
N ASP A 2 25.77 3.29 22.08
CA ASP A 2 24.66 2.92 21.20
C ASP A 2 23.67 4.02 20.78
N SER A 3 23.83 4.64 19.61
CA SER A 3 23.50 4.13 18.26
C SER A 3 22.06 3.65 18.10
N SER A 4 21.15 4.57 17.75
CA SER A 4 19.89 4.23 17.09
C SER A 4 19.85 4.92 15.73
N ASN A 5 20.47 4.27 14.75
CA ASN A 5 20.43 4.64 13.34
C ASN A 5 19.11 4.13 12.73
N SER A 6 18.05 4.95 12.82
CA SER A 6 16.78 4.65 12.14
C SER A 6 16.92 4.97 10.66
N ASN A 7 17.40 3.97 9.93
CA ASN A 7 17.58 3.98 8.48
C ASN A 7 16.20 4.03 7.80
N LYS A 8 15.64 5.23 7.68
CA LYS A 8 14.37 5.52 6.99
C LYS A 8 14.60 5.29 5.50
N ARG A 9 14.44 4.04 5.04
CA ARG A 9 14.60 3.65 3.64
C ARG A 9 13.58 4.41 2.81
N ARG A 10 14.04 5.50 2.17
CA ARG A 10 13.27 6.26 1.18
C ARG A 10 12.87 5.28 0.08
N GLY A 11 11.61 5.32 -0.35
CA GLY A 11 11.19 4.61 -1.56
C GLY A 11 12.03 5.13 -2.72
N GLU A 12 12.82 4.25 -3.34
CA GLU A 12 13.64 4.60 -4.49
C GLU A 12 12.70 4.83 -5.69
N ALA A 13 12.88 5.95 -6.39
CA ALA A 13 12.22 6.19 -7.65
C ALA A 13 12.67 5.14 -8.69
N PRO A 14 11.82 4.83 -9.69
CA PRO A 14 12.20 3.94 -10.78
C PRO A 14 13.50 4.40 -11.44
N ARG A 15 14.40 3.46 -11.71
CA ARG A 15 15.71 3.72 -12.32
C ARG A 15 15.56 3.79 -13.83
N GLU A 16 16.45 4.53 -14.48
CA GLU A 16 16.56 4.56 -15.93
C GLU A 16 16.88 3.14 -16.44
N GLY A 17 15.93 2.53 -17.16
CA GLY A 17 16.01 1.13 -17.64
C GLY A 17 15.04 0.13 -16.99
N ASP A 18 14.18 0.56 -16.05
CA ASP A 18 13.16 -0.31 -15.48
C ASP A 18 12.14 -0.78 -16.55
N ARG A 19 11.95 -2.10 -16.67
CA ARG A 19 10.99 -2.71 -17.58
C ARG A 19 9.61 -2.74 -16.94
N TRP A 20 8.75 -1.81 -17.34
CA TRP A 20 7.36 -1.74 -16.90
C TRP A 20 6.53 -2.86 -17.55
N MET A 21 5.60 -3.40 -16.76
CA MET A 21 4.56 -4.30 -17.26
C MET A 21 3.21 -3.63 -17.08
N ASP A 22 2.38 -3.67 -18.12
CA ASP A 22 1.01 -3.17 -18.04
C ASP A 22 0.12 -4.21 -17.36
N VAL A 23 -0.37 -3.87 -16.16
CA VAL A 23 -1.32 -4.68 -15.39
C VAL A 23 -2.53 -3.83 -15.05
N ARG A 24 -3.73 -4.39 -15.26
CA ARG A 24 -4.98 -3.75 -14.84
C ARG A 24 -5.34 -4.23 -13.43
N ILE A 25 -5.37 -3.29 -12.49
CA ILE A 25 -5.75 -3.54 -11.10
C ILE A 25 -6.97 -2.66 -10.82
N LEU A 26 -7.98 -3.22 -10.17
CA LEU A 26 -9.11 -2.44 -9.69
C LEU A 26 -8.64 -1.50 -8.58
N LYS A 27 -9.06 -0.24 -8.62
CA LYS A 27 -8.58 0.81 -7.70
C LYS A 27 -8.73 0.38 -6.23
N GLU A 28 -9.89 -0.18 -5.90
CA GLU A 28 -10.25 -0.66 -4.57
C GLU A 28 -9.38 -1.83 -4.05
N THR A 29 -8.60 -2.48 -4.93
CA THR A 29 -7.66 -3.54 -4.52
C THR A 29 -6.52 -2.99 -3.67
N LEU A 30 -6.21 -1.69 -3.84
CA LEU A 30 -5.13 -1.00 -3.13
C LEU A 30 -5.67 -0.09 -2.01
N ASP A 31 -6.92 -0.32 -1.59
CA ASP A 31 -7.57 0.43 -0.52
C ASP A 31 -7.70 -0.41 0.75
N CYS A 32 -7.67 0.26 1.89
CA CYS A 32 -7.94 -0.36 3.19
C CYS A 32 -9.39 -0.83 3.26
N THR A 33 -9.61 -2.11 3.62
CA THR A 33 -10.97 -2.68 3.69
C THR A 33 -11.83 -2.13 4.84
N VAL A 34 -11.26 -1.26 5.70
CA VAL A 34 -11.94 -0.67 6.86
C VAL A 34 -12.31 0.80 6.61
N CYS A 35 -11.35 1.62 6.14
CA CYS A 35 -11.59 3.04 5.91
C CYS A 35 -11.74 3.42 4.44
N PHE A 36 -11.52 2.49 3.51
CA PHE A 36 -11.59 2.70 2.06
C PHE A 36 -10.64 3.79 1.53
N GLU A 37 -9.58 4.08 2.29
CA GLU A 37 -8.50 4.96 1.87
C GLU A 37 -7.38 4.14 1.23
N HIS A 38 -6.71 4.74 0.24
CA HIS A 38 -5.59 4.11 -0.45
C HIS A 38 -4.45 3.84 0.52
N PHE A 39 -3.78 2.70 0.34
CA PHE A 39 -2.55 2.44 1.05
C PHE A 39 -1.46 3.43 0.61
N SER A 40 -0.76 4.02 1.58
CA SER A 40 0.32 4.98 1.31
C SER A 40 1.66 4.56 1.90
N THR A 41 1.66 3.81 3.01
CA THR A 41 2.87 3.49 3.77
C THR A 41 2.80 2.11 4.37
N GLU A 42 2.24 1.99 5.57
CA GLU A 42 2.25 0.77 6.37
C GLU A 42 0.98 -0.05 6.15
N ILE A 43 1.17 -1.24 5.58
CA ILE A 43 0.09 -2.16 5.24
C ILE A 43 0.21 -3.39 6.12
N TYR A 44 -0.91 -3.80 6.70
CA TYR A 44 -0.97 -4.96 7.58
C TYR A 44 -1.94 -6.01 7.06
N GLN A 45 -1.54 -7.27 7.15
CA GLN A 45 -2.27 -8.41 6.61
C GLN A 45 -2.74 -9.34 7.75
N CYS A 46 -3.99 -9.80 7.68
CA CYS A 46 -4.46 -10.89 8.54
C CYS A 46 -4.02 -12.27 8.03
N SER A 47 -4.16 -13.31 8.84
CA SER A 47 -3.80 -14.70 8.47
C SER A 47 -4.46 -15.23 7.19
N VAL A 48 -5.61 -14.67 6.77
CA VAL A 48 -6.32 -15.05 5.54
C VAL A 48 -5.85 -14.25 4.32
N GLY A 49 -5.34 -13.03 4.50
CA GLY A 49 -4.90 -12.17 3.38
C GLY A 49 -5.60 -10.82 3.23
N HIS A 50 -6.48 -10.41 4.14
CA HIS A 50 -7.08 -9.08 4.08
C HIS A 50 -6.10 -8.01 4.57
N PHE A 51 -6.00 -6.91 3.81
CA PHE A 51 -5.11 -5.80 4.08
C PHE A 51 -5.83 -4.64 4.77
N ILE A 52 -5.18 -4.04 5.76
CA ILE A 52 -5.63 -2.82 6.44
C ILE A 52 -4.45 -1.85 6.62
N CYS A 53 -4.74 -0.56 6.77
CA CYS A 53 -3.72 0.45 7.03
C CYS A 53 -3.35 0.51 8.53
N SER A 54 -2.21 1.14 8.85
CA SER A 54 -1.73 1.33 10.22
C SER A 54 -2.77 1.93 11.16
N SER A 55 -3.44 3.02 10.75
CA SER A 55 -4.44 3.70 11.58
C SER A 55 -5.69 2.85 11.86
N CYS A 56 -6.04 1.93 10.96
CA CYS A 56 -7.13 0.98 11.18
C CYS A 56 -6.69 -0.20 12.04
N ARG A 57 -5.44 -0.67 11.90
CA ARG A 57 -4.88 -1.72 12.75
C ARG A 57 -4.91 -1.33 14.22
N ASP A 58 -4.50 -0.11 14.55
CA ASP A 58 -4.44 0.35 15.94
C ASP A 58 -5.82 0.47 16.59
N LYS A 59 -6.88 0.59 15.79
CA LYS A 59 -8.27 0.63 16.27
C LYS A 59 -8.87 -0.77 16.51
N ILE A 60 -8.22 -1.84 16.06
CA ILE A 60 -8.70 -3.22 16.23
C ILE A 60 -8.17 -3.79 17.54
N LEU A 61 -8.99 -3.72 18.60
CA LEU A 61 -8.61 -4.13 19.95
C LEU A 61 -8.86 -5.62 20.23
N ASP A 62 -9.83 -6.24 19.55
CA ASP A 62 -10.27 -7.62 19.80
C ASP A 62 -9.47 -8.67 19.01
N LYS A 63 -8.44 -8.23 18.28
CA LYS A 63 -7.62 -9.06 17.37
C LYS A 63 -8.48 -9.84 16.37
N LYS A 64 -9.62 -9.31 15.94
CA LYS A 64 -10.50 -9.94 14.95
C LYS A 64 -10.42 -9.18 13.64
N CYS A 65 -10.30 -9.90 12.53
CA CYS A 65 -10.35 -9.26 11.22
C CYS A 65 -11.77 -8.75 10.92
N PRO A 66 -11.96 -7.47 10.56
CA PRO A 66 -13.29 -6.94 10.22
C PRO A 66 -13.88 -7.59 8.97
N THR A 67 -13.04 -8.07 8.05
CA THR A 67 -13.49 -8.64 6.77
C THR A 67 -13.87 -10.12 6.89
N CYS A 68 -13.00 -10.98 7.45
CA CYS A 68 -13.29 -12.42 7.56
C CYS A 68 -13.79 -12.86 8.95
N SER A 69 -13.87 -11.96 9.92
CA SER A 69 -14.28 -12.28 11.30
C SER A 69 -13.39 -13.30 12.04
N ILE A 70 -12.21 -13.64 11.50
CA ILE A 70 -11.27 -14.57 12.14
C ILE A 70 -10.36 -13.83 13.12
N LYS A 71 -10.11 -14.43 14.29
CA LYS A 71 -9.12 -13.95 15.25
C LYS A 71 -7.71 -14.11 14.66
N THR A 72 -6.94 -13.03 14.63
CA THR A 72 -5.65 -12.96 13.95
C THR A 72 -4.77 -11.88 14.54
N SER A 73 -3.46 -12.05 14.46
CA SER A 73 -2.55 -10.90 14.47
C SER A 73 -2.56 -10.25 13.09
N PHE A 74 -2.41 -8.93 13.06
CA PHE A 74 -2.17 -8.18 11.84
C PHE A 74 -0.67 -7.94 11.71
N ASN A 75 -0.05 -8.66 10.78
CA ASN A 75 1.39 -8.62 10.53
C ASN A 75 1.71 -7.61 9.44
N HIS A 76 2.84 -6.92 9.56
CA HIS A 76 3.27 -5.94 8.58
C HIS A 76 3.61 -6.61 7.24
N CYS A 77 3.03 -6.13 6.14
CA CYS A 77 3.13 -6.74 4.82
C CYS A 77 3.99 -5.89 3.90
N PHE A 78 5.31 -5.94 4.10
CA PHE A 78 6.30 -5.23 3.29
C PHE A 78 6.20 -5.51 1.77
N GLY A 79 5.74 -6.71 1.40
CA GLY A 79 5.51 -7.06 0.00
C GLY A 79 4.42 -6.20 -0.62
N MET A 80 3.31 -5.99 0.08
CA MET A 80 2.22 -5.14 -0.41
C MET A 80 2.64 -3.67 -0.43
N GLU A 81 3.46 -3.21 0.52
CA GLU A 81 4.02 -1.86 0.46
C GLU A 81 4.92 -1.64 -0.74
N HIS A 82 5.67 -2.68 -1.13
CA HIS A 82 6.48 -2.63 -2.33
C HIS A 82 5.59 -2.53 -3.57
N VAL A 83 4.54 -3.35 -3.67
CA VAL A 83 3.56 -3.27 -4.75
C VAL A 83 2.96 -1.87 -4.85
N VAL A 84 2.42 -1.34 -3.75
CA VAL A 84 1.80 -0.01 -3.72
C VAL A 84 2.78 1.10 -4.12
N ARG A 85 4.06 0.99 -3.73
CA ARG A 85 5.10 1.95 -4.14
C ARG A 85 5.51 1.82 -5.61
N SER A 86 5.32 0.65 -6.22
CA SER A 86 5.70 0.35 -7.60
C SER A 86 4.54 0.48 -8.59
N VAL A 87 3.33 0.79 -8.14
CA VAL A 87 2.16 1.01 -9.01
C VAL A 87 2.10 2.46 -9.47
N ALA A 88 2.01 2.66 -10.78
CA ALA A 88 1.67 3.93 -11.41
C ALA A 88 0.18 3.93 -11.77
N PHE A 89 -0.53 4.99 -11.39
CA PHE A 89 -1.93 5.18 -11.78
C PHE A 89 -2.01 6.01 -13.05
N PRO A 90 -2.97 5.72 -13.95
CA PRO A 90 -3.24 6.58 -15.08
C PRO A 90 -3.62 7.97 -14.58
N CYS A 91 -3.07 9.01 -15.22
CA CYS A 91 -3.44 10.39 -14.96
C CYS A 91 -4.96 10.59 -15.07
N SER A 92 -5.56 11.34 -14.14
CA SER A 92 -7.00 11.65 -14.17
C SER A 92 -7.42 12.35 -15.48
N ASN A 93 -6.47 13.01 -16.15
CA ASN A 93 -6.64 13.65 -17.45
C ASN A 93 -6.26 12.74 -18.64
N ALA A 94 -6.11 11.43 -18.43
CA ALA A 94 -5.80 10.48 -19.51
C ALA A 94 -6.84 10.54 -20.64
N LYS A 95 -8.12 10.75 -20.29
CA LYS A 95 -9.20 10.99 -21.26
C LYS A 95 -8.99 12.24 -22.15
N TYR A 96 -8.15 13.16 -21.72
CA TYR A 96 -7.77 14.38 -22.44
C TYR A 96 -6.37 14.28 -23.09
N GLY A 97 -5.77 13.08 -23.14
CA GLY A 97 -4.50 12.84 -23.81
C GLY A 97 -3.25 12.85 -22.91
N CYS A 98 -3.42 13.01 -21.59
CA CYS A 98 -2.33 12.89 -20.62
C CYS A 98 -1.74 11.47 -20.63
N ARG A 99 -0.46 11.32 -20.98
CA ARG A 99 0.25 10.02 -21.00
C ARG A 99 1.15 9.78 -19.80
N GLU A 100 1.17 10.72 -18.87
CA GLU A 100 1.93 10.60 -17.64
C GLU A 100 1.17 9.68 -16.67
N GLY A 101 1.81 8.61 -16.21
CA GLY A 101 1.34 7.87 -15.04
C GLY A 101 1.91 8.54 -13.79
N HIS A 102 1.11 8.73 -12.76
CA HIS A 102 1.61 9.22 -11.47
C HIS A 102 1.63 8.06 -10.49
N ALA A 103 2.78 7.83 -9.84
CA ALA A 103 2.80 7.07 -8.60
C ALA A 103 2.06 7.90 -7.54
N HIS A 104 1.16 7.28 -6.76
CA HIS A 104 0.24 7.97 -5.84
C HIS A 104 0.92 8.71 -4.66
N TRP A 105 2.25 8.81 -4.60
CA TRP A 105 2.92 9.54 -3.53
C TRP A 105 3.07 11.04 -3.86
N ARG A 106 2.04 11.84 -3.55
CA ARG A 106 2.19 13.27 -3.23
C ARG A 106 1.28 13.62 -2.07
N THR A 107 1.85 13.68 -0.87
CA THR A 107 1.40 14.56 0.21
C THR A 107 2.37 15.72 0.29
#